data_AF-A0A7C1BPK4-F1
#
_entry.id   AF-A0A7C1BPK4-F1
#
_cell.length_a   1.000
_cell.length_b   1.000
_cell.length_c   1.000
_cell.angle_alpha   90.00
_cell.angle_beta   90.00
_cell.angle_gamma   90.00
#
_symmetry.space_group_name_H-M   'P 1'
#
loop_
_entity.id
_entity.type
_entity.pdbx_description
1 polymer ?
#
loop_
_entity_poly.entity_id
_entity_poly.type
_entity_poly.pdbx_seq_one_letter_code
_entity_poly.pdbx_strand_id
1 'polypeptide(L)' 'MSLSPVKRLVLETMWILDKPAKAKEIAEEIGLGFPSVMMHIIGLMRMGYVKAPQK' A
#
# COMPACT_ATOMS: atom_id res chain seq x y z
N MET A 1 -16.14 -8.16 -6.25
CA MET A 1 -14.93 -7.42 -6.67
C MET A 1 -13.72 -8.08 -6.02
N SER A 2 -12.76 -8.58 -6.80
CA SER A 2 -11.48 -9.07 -6.28
C SER A 2 -10.46 -7.93 -6.24
N LEU A 3 -9.65 -7.87 -5.18
CA LEU A 3 -8.45 -7.02 -5.16
C LEU A 3 -7.48 -7.50 -6.24
N SER A 4 -6.85 -6.58 -6.97
CA SER A 4 -5.78 -6.96 -7.89
C SER A 4 -4.59 -7.54 -7.10
N PRO A 5 -3.79 -8.43 -7.71
CA PRO A 5 -2.64 -9.03 -7.03
C PRO A 5 -1.71 -7.99 -6.39
N VAL A 6 -1.44 -6.88 -7.08
CA VAL A 6 -0.58 -5.81 -6.56
C VAL A 6 -1.22 -5.07 -5.38
N LYS A 7 -2.54 -4.81 -5.39
CA LYS A 7 -3.21 -4.19 -4.24
C LYS A 7 -3.19 -5.11 -3.02
N ARG A 8 -3.35 -6.43 -3.21
CA ARG A 8 -3.24 -7.42 -2.14
C ARG A 8 -1.82 -7.42 -1.56
N LEU A 9 -0.82 -7.48 -2.41
CA LEU A 9 0.59 -7.46 -2.00
C LEU A 9 0.92 -6.20 -1.19
N VAL A 10 0.46 -5.02 -1.64
CA VAL A 10 0.61 -3.76 -0.88
C VAL A 10 -0.02 -3.86 0.51
N LEU A 11 -1.24 -4.40 0.64
CA LEU A 11 -1.89 -4.57 1.94
C LEU A 11 -1.15 -5.56 2.85
N GLU A 12 -0.72 -6.70 2.30
CA GLU A 12 0.02 -7.72 3.04
C GLU A 12 1.35 -7.17 3.55
N THR A 13 2.09 -6.41 2.73
CA THR A 13 3.32 -5.73 3.17
C THR A 13 3.04 -4.70 4.27
N MET A 14 2.00 -3.87 4.11
CA MET A 14 1.61 -2.91 5.16
C MET A 14 1.27 -3.61 6.48
N TRP A 15 0.63 -4.78 6.42
CA TRP A 15 0.31 -5.60 7.58
C TRP A 15 1.56 -6.19 8.24
N ILE A 16 2.50 -6.73 7.46
CA ILE A 16 3.75 -7.31 7.95
C ILE A 16 4.65 -6.26 8.63
N LEU A 17 4.66 -5.03 8.14
CA LEU A 17 5.46 -3.94 8.71
C LEU A 17 4.98 -3.50 10.11
N ASP A 18 3.74 -3.82 10.49
CA ASP A 18 3.11 -3.55 11.80
C ASP A 18 3.29 -2.10 12.31
N LYS A 19 3.42 -1.15 11.39
CA LYS A 19 3.57 0.28 11.67
C LYS A 19 3.10 1.10 10.47
N PRO A 20 2.74 2.39 10.67
CA PRO A 20 2.55 3.30 9.56
C PRO A 20 3.83 3.41 8.72
N ALA A 21 3.80 2.86 7.50
CA ALA A 21 4.93 2.86 6.59
C ALA A 21 4.78 3.92 5.50
N LYS A 22 5.91 4.49 5.07
CA LYS A 22 5.93 5.41 3.93
C LYS A 22 5.76 4.61 2.63
N ALA A 23 5.07 5.17 1.63
CA ALA A 23 4.92 4.52 0.33
C ALA A 23 6.25 4.15 -0.34
N LYS A 24 7.34 4.90 -0.04
CA LYS A 24 8.69 4.56 -0.50
C LYS A 24 9.25 3.28 0.14
N GLU A 25 9.08 3.12 1.45
CA GLU A 25 9.50 1.92 2.19
C GLU A 25 8.74 0.69 1.68
N ILE A 26 7.43 0.83 1.46
CA ILE A 26 6.58 -0.23 0.89
C ILE A 26 7.04 -0.59 -0.54
N ALA A 27 7.44 0.39 -1.34
CA ALA A 27 7.93 0.16 -2.69
C ALA A 27 9.28 -0.59 -2.71
N GLU A 28 10.17 -0.25 -1.79
CA GLU A 28 11.45 -0.95 -1.59
C GLU A 28 11.23 -2.40 -1.16
N GLU A 29 10.33 -2.65 -0.20
CA GLU A 29 10.04 -4.00 0.33
C GLU A 29 9.39 -4.91 -0.74
N ILE A 30 8.51 -4.36 -1.59
CA ILE A 30 7.82 -5.13 -2.63
C ILE A 30 8.65 -5.25 -3.92
N GLY A 31 9.70 -4.44 -4.09
CA GLY A 31 10.49 -4.40 -5.31
C GLY A 31 9.76 -3.77 -6.51
N LEU A 32 8.82 -2.85 -6.24
CA LEU A 32 8.06 -2.14 -7.27
C LEU A 32 8.42 -0.65 -7.29
N GLY A 33 8.21 0.00 -8.45
CA GLY A 33 8.42 1.44 -8.56
C GLY A 33 7.46 2.24 -7.67
N PHE A 34 7.99 3.26 -6.98
CA PHE A 34 7.21 4.14 -6.12
C PHE A 34 5.92 4.69 -6.77
N PRO A 35 5.91 5.19 -8.03
CA PRO A 35 4.68 5.68 -8.66
C PRO A 35 3.58 4.61 -8.77
N SER A 36 3.96 3.36 -9.04
CA SER A 36 3.03 2.23 -9.13
C SER A 36 2.40 1.92 -7.77
N VAL A 37 3.24 1.81 -6.74
CA VAL A 37 2.78 1.56 -5.36
C VAL A 37 1.88 2.69 -4.87
N MET A 38 2.23 3.94 -5.14
CA MET A 38 1.40 5.09 -4.76
C MET A 38 0.01 5.04 -5.41
N MET A 39 -0.07 4.69 -6.69
CA MET A 39 -1.36 4.52 -7.38
C MET A 39 -2.21 3.42 -6.75
N HIS A 40 -1.61 2.30 -6.35
CA HIS A 40 -2.33 1.24 -5.65
C HIS A 40 -2.78 1.65 -4.24
N ILE A 41 -1.95 2.37 -3.49
CA ILE A 41 -2.31 2.91 -2.17
C ILE A 41 -3.49 3.89 -2.30
N ILE A 42 -3.49 4.79 -3.30
CA ILE A 42 -4.64 5.69 -3.56
C ILE A 42 -5.91 4.89 -3.84
N GLY A 43 -5.83 3.84 -4.64
CA GLY A 43 -6.95 2.94 -4.88
C GLY A 43 -7.46 2.27 -3.60
N LEU A 44 -6.55 1.79 -2.75
CA LEU A 44 -6.88 1.17 -1.48
C LEU A 44 -7.51 2.14 -0.47
N MET A 45 -7.04 3.40 -0.44
CA MET A 45 -7.63 4.47 0.36
C MET A 45 -9.07 4.77 -0.08
N ARG A 46 -9.32 4.89 -1.39
CA ARG A 46 -10.68 5.09 -1.94
C ARG A 46 -11.62 3.92 -1.63
N MET A 47 -11.08 2.71 -1.50
CA MET A 47 -11.83 1.51 -1.14
C MET A 47 -12.01 1.34 0.38
N GLY A 48 -11.41 2.20 1.20
CA GLY A 48 -11.53 2.17 2.66
C GLY A 48 -10.61 1.17 3.38
N TYR A 49 -9.68 0.52 2.68
CA TYR A 49 -8.75 -0.44 3.28
C TYR A 49 -7.57 0.21 4.00
N VAL A 50 -7.17 1.42 3.59
CA VAL A 50 -6.00 2.13 4.11
C VAL A 50 -6.40 3.55 4.49
N LYS A 51 -5.84 4.04 5.60
CA LYS A 51 -5.96 5.43 6.03
C LYS A 51 -4.58 6.07 6.09
N ALA A 52 -4.50 7.35 5.76
CA ALA A 52 -3.31 8.14 6.06
C ALA A 52 -3.31 8.51 7.55
N PRO A 53 -2.16 8.45 8.24
CA PRO A 53 -2.04 8.98 9.59
C PRO A 53 -2.40 10.48 9.58
N GLN A 54 -3.23 10.89 10.53
CA GLN A 54 -3.47 12.31 10.77
C GLN A 54 -2.26 12.90 11.50
N LYS A 55 -1.97 14.19 11.25
CA LYS A 55 -0.91 14.92 11.94
C LYS A 55 -1.25 15.14 13.41
#